data_AF-A0AAU3GVU5-F1
#
_entry.id   AF-A0AAU3GVU5-F1
#
_cell.length_a   1.000
_cell.length_b   1.000
_cell.length_c   1.000
_cell.angle_alpha   90.00
_cell.angle_beta   90.00
_cell.angle_gamma   90.00
#
_symmetry.space_group_name_H-M   'P 1'
#
loop_
_entity.id
_entity.type
_entity.pdbx_description
1 polymer ?
#
loop_
_entity_poly.entity_id
_entity_poly.type
_entity_poly.pdbx_seq_one_letter_code
_entity_poly.pdbx_strand_id
1 'polypeptide(L)'
;MPIVLLKPYLVEAFEADVVRLDVFSMTTESLTAGVVDRKGRIVAGEISPPRSITARLLLPNAGSKALAIADEDDPRVRARLSGILHSHVTMLRSALVELRRPGLVEEVDVQVRLVPFAPQVKLYILNNQVVLQGFYIPEKGTATLRDGGKVETFDAYGTGATLYPYRASADSTPEQVGVVRAARKFFNATWDNLATRTGP
;
A
#
# COMPACT_ATOMS: atom_id res chain seq x y z
N MET A 1 9.58 8.76 18.33
CA MET A 1 10.14 8.04 17.16
C MET A 1 10.21 8.99 15.98
N PRO A 2 11.28 8.96 15.17
CA PRO A 2 11.39 9.81 14.00
C PRO A 2 10.37 9.42 12.91
N ILE A 3 9.90 10.42 12.19
CA ILE A 3 9.03 10.28 11.03
C ILE A 3 9.88 9.81 9.84
N VAL A 4 9.37 8.89 9.03
CA VAL A 4 10.10 8.37 7.87
C VAL A 4 9.30 8.39 6.58
N LEU A 5 10.02 8.35 5.46
CA LEU A 5 9.47 8.12 4.13
C LEU A 5 9.45 6.63 3.82
N LEU A 6 8.55 6.20 2.93
CA LEU A 6 8.47 4.80 2.48
C LEU A 6 9.68 4.38 1.64
N LYS A 7 10.21 5.27 0.78
CA LYS A 7 11.21 4.92 -0.24
C LYS A 7 12.45 4.22 0.34
N PRO A 8 13.13 4.72 1.39
CA PRO A 8 14.32 4.05 1.94
C PRO A 8 14.05 2.61 2.42
N TYR A 9 12.86 2.36 2.97
CA TYR A 9 12.50 1.03 3.47
C TYR A 9 12.10 0.07 2.35
N LEU A 10 11.57 0.58 1.24
CA LEU A 10 11.41 -0.24 0.04
C LEU A 10 12.76 -0.57 -0.61
N VAL A 11 13.76 0.33 -0.53
CA VAL A 11 15.11 0.01 -0.98
C VAL A 11 15.64 -1.18 -0.20
N GLU A 12 15.65 -1.08 1.14
CA GLU A 12 16.08 -2.17 2.03
C GLU A 12 15.29 -3.47 1.79
N ALA A 13 13.97 -3.38 1.62
CA ALA A 13 13.15 -4.57 1.38
C ALA A 13 13.53 -5.33 0.10
N PHE A 14 13.91 -4.60 -0.96
CA PHE A 14 14.29 -5.17 -2.25
C PHE A 14 15.76 -5.63 -2.33
N GLU A 15 16.57 -5.42 -1.27
CA GLU A 15 17.90 -6.02 -1.15
C GLU A 15 17.85 -7.50 -0.73
N ALA A 16 16.69 -7.97 -0.25
CA ALA A 16 16.48 -9.36 0.14
C ALA A 16 16.21 -10.27 -1.06
N ASP A 17 16.63 -11.54 -0.97
CA ASP A 17 16.34 -12.57 -1.98
C ASP A 17 14.84 -12.89 -2.09
N VAL A 18 14.10 -12.72 -0.99
CA VAL A 18 12.66 -12.95 -0.91
C VAL A 18 11.98 -11.67 -0.42
N VAL A 19 11.23 -11.03 -1.32
CA VAL A 19 10.51 -9.79 -1.02
C VAL A 19 9.05 -10.10 -0.70
N ARG A 20 8.58 -9.63 0.45
CA ARG A 20 7.17 -9.72 0.84
C ARG A 20 6.63 -8.35 1.24
N LEU A 21 5.55 -7.95 0.58
CA LEU A 21 4.86 -6.69 0.82
C LEU A 21 3.42 -6.99 1.24
N ASP A 22 3.09 -6.80 2.52
CA ASP A 22 1.71 -6.83 2.99
C ASP A 22 1.26 -5.39 3.28
N VAL A 23 0.28 -4.90 2.52
CA VAL A 23 -0.07 -3.47 2.48
C VAL A 23 -1.55 -3.26 2.78
N PHE A 24 -1.86 -2.44 3.78
CA PHE A 24 -3.22 -1.99 4.08
C PHE A 24 -3.27 -0.46 4.00
N SER A 25 -3.98 0.08 3.02
CA SER A 25 -3.97 1.52 2.73
C SER A 25 -5.20 1.98 1.95
N MET A 26 -5.49 3.29 2.01
CA MET A 26 -6.56 3.95 1.25
C MET A 26 -6.29 3.92 -0.27
N THR A 27 -5.04 4.16 -0.68
CA THR A 27 -4.55 4.06 -2.07
C THR A 27 -3.15 3.44 -2.09
N THR A 28 -2.63 3.12 -3.28
CA THR A 28 -1.27 2.56 -3.45
C THR A 28 -0.29 3.54 -4.09
N GLU A 29 -0.60 4.84 -4.20
CA GLU A 29 0.19 5.82 -4.95
C GLU A 29 1.69 5.82 -4.60
N SER A 30 2.02 6.05 -3.33
CA SER A 30 3.42 6.11 -2.86
C SER A 30 4.15 4.77 -3.01
N LEU A 31 3.45 3.66 -2.76
CA LEU A 31 3.99 2.31 -2.96
C LEU A 31 4.30 2.07 -4.43
N THR A 32 3.38 2.46 -5.32
CA THR A 32 3.49 2.26 -6.76
C THR A 32 4.68 3.03 -7.30
N ALA A 33 4.85 4.29 -6.91
CA ALA A 33 6.01 5.09 -7.29
C ALA A 33 7.33 4.44 -6.83
N GLY A 34 7.38 3.96 -5.58
CA GLY A 34 8.55 3.25 -5.05
C GLY A 34 8.87 1.96 -5.82
N VAL A 35 7.85 1.14 -6.11
CA VAL A 35 8.01 -0.13 -6.84
C VAL A 35 8.41 0.09 -8.30
N VAL A 36 7.85 1.09 -8.98
CA VAL A 36 8.26 1.45 -10.36
C VAL A 36 9.74 1.85 -10.39
N ASP A 37 10.18 2.64 -9.42
CA ASP A 37 11.59 3.03 -9.25
C ASP A 37 12.49 1.81 -8.95
N ARG A 38 12.05 0.84 -8.12
CA ARG A 38 12.78 -0.43 -7.91
C ARG A 38 12.87 -1.27 -9.18
N LYS A 39 11.76 -1.45 -9.90
CA LYS A 39 11.73 -2.17 -11.17
C LYS A 39 12.72 -1.56 -12.16
N GLY A 40 12.72 -0.23 -12.31
CA GLY A 40 13.63 0.46 -13.23
C GLY A 40 15.10 0.13 -12.96
N ARG A 41 15.51 0.14 -11.69
CA ARG A 41 16.88 -0.17 -11.28
C ARG A 41 17.26 -1.64 -11.46
N ILE A 42 16.32 -2.57 -11.23
CA ILE A 42 16.52 -4.00 -11.53
C ILE A 42 16.73 -4.20 -13.04
N VAL A 43 15.88 -3.61 -13.86
CA VAL A 43 15.98 -3.71 -15.33
C VAL A 43 17.27 -3.09 -15.86
N ALA A 44 17.75 -2.02 -15.24
CA ALA A 44 19.02 -1.37 -15.56
C ALA A 44 20.27 -2.14 -15.05
N GLY A 45 20.08 -3.21 -14.26
CA GLY A 45 21.19 -3.97 -13.65
C GLY A 45 21.89 -3.22 -12.51
N GLU A 46 21.29 -2.16 -11.96
CA GLU A 46 21.87 -1.38 -10.86
C GLU A 46 21.70 -2.06 -9.50
N ILE A 47 20.69 -2.93 -9.36
CA ILE A 47 20.47 -3.78 -8.18
C ILE A 47 20.13 -5.20 -8.64
N SER A 48 20.56 -6.19 -7.87
CA SER A 48 20.22 -7.59 -8.15
C SER A 48 18.70 -7.79 -8.03
N PRO A 49 18.08 -8.56 -8.94
CA PRO A 49 16.70 -8.94 -8.76
C PRO A 49 16.55 -9.90 -7.57
N PRO A 50 15.46 -9.80 -6.80
CA PRO A 50 15.13 -10.84 -5.83
C PRO A 50 14.73 -12.13 -6.55
N ARG A 51 14.93 -13.29 -5.93
CA ARG A 51 14.42 -14.56 -6.45
C ARG A 51 12.89 -14.59 -6.50
N SER A 52 12.22 -14.02 -5.49
CA SER A 52 10.75 -14.01 -5.43
C SER A 52 10.18 -12.72 -4.85
N ILE A 53 8.99 -12.35 -5.32
CA ILE A 53 8.21 -11.21 -4.83
C ILE A 53 6.77 -11.64 -4.57
N THR A 54 6.28 -11.42 -3.35
CA THR A 54 4.85 -11.55 -3.01
C THR A 54 4.31 -10.21 -2.53
N ALA A 55 3.23 -9.73 -3.13
CA ALA A 55 2.53 -8.52 -2.71
C ALA A 55 1.05 -8.81 -2.42
N ARG A 56 0.60 -8.58 -1.18
CA ARG A 56 -0.80 -8.67 -0.78
C ARG A 56 -1.31 -7.27 -0.42
N LEU A 57 -2.33 -6.81 -1.14
CA LEU A 57 -2.90 -5.48 -0.97
C LEU A 57 -4.31 -5.58 -0.40
N LEU A 58 -4.53 -4.97 0.76
CA LEU A 58 -5.84 -4.71 1.35
C LEU A 58 -6.22 -3.26 1.11
N LEU A 59 -7.20 -3.06 0.24
CA LEU A 59 -7.65 -1.73 -0.20
C LEU A 59 -9.14 -1.55 0.10
N PRO A 60 -9.63 -0.31 0.27
CA PRO A 60 -11.05 -0.08 0.44
C PRO A 60 -11.84 -0.48 -0.81
N ASN A 61 -13.02 -1.05 -0.61
CA ASN A 61 -14.02 -1.17 -1.68
C ASN A 61 -14.63 0.21 -1.95
N ALA A 62 -14.18 0.91 -3.00
CA ALA A 62 -14.66 2.24 -3.40
C ALA A 62 -16.18 2.34 -3.62
N GLY A 63 -16.87 1.22 -3.84
CA GLY A 63 -18.35 1.17 -3.93
C GLY A 63 -19.06 1.17 -2.58
N SER A 64 -18.35 0.99 -1.47
CA SER A 64 -18.93 0.94 -0.13
C SER A 64 -19.41 2.32 0.32
N LYS A 65 -20.61 2.37 0.90
CA LYS A 65 -21.12 3.57 1.58
C LYS A 65 -20.39 3.87 2.89
N ALA A 66 -19.73 2.88 3.50
CA ALA A 66 -18.96 3.03 4.73
C ALA A 66 -17.58 3.68 4.51
N LEU A 67 -17.32 4.22 3.32
CA LEU A 67 -16.10 4.96 3.00
C LEU A 67 -16.17 6.45 3.31
N ALA A 68 -17.38 7.03 3.42
CA ALA A 68 -17.69 8.46 3.55
C ALA A 68 -16.45 9.39 3.54
N ILE A 69 -16.08 9.85 2.33
CA ILE A 69 -14.89 10.68 2.03
C ILE A 69 -15.30 12.14 1.78
N ALA A 70 -16.57 12.37 1.48
CA ALA A 70 -17.12 13.68 1.16
C ALA A 70 -17.95 14.21 2.35
N ASP A 71 -18.06 15.55 2.44
CA ASP A 71 -18.89 16.20 3.48
C ASP A 71 -20.37 15.77 3.33
N GLU A 72 -20.81 15.58 2.09
CA GLU A 72 -22.05 14.90 1.72
C GLU A 72 -21.78 13.67 0.83
N ASP A 73 -22.62 12.64 0.90
CA ASP A 73 -22.43 11.37 0.16
C ASP A 73 -22.53 11.55 -1.38
N ASP A 74 -21.46 12.02 -2.03
CA ASP A 74 -21.40 12.24 -3.47
C ASP A 74 -20.84 11.01 -4.23
N PRO A 75 -21.65 10.33 -5.08
CA PRO A 75 -21.21 9.19 -5.88
C PRO A 75 -20.01 9.48 -6.79
N ARG A 76 -19.82 10.74 -7.22
CA ARG A 76 -18.69 11.16 -8.07
C ARG A 76 -17.36 11.10 -7.33
N VAL A 77 -17.37 11.33 -6.01
CA VAL A 77 -16.18 11.20 -5.16
C VAL A 77 -15.78 9.73 -5.03
N ARG A 78 -16.74 8.81 -4.87
CA ARG A 78 -16.48 7.36 -4.91
C ARG A 78 -15.96 6.90 -6.27
N ALA A 79 -16.56 7.38 -7.36
CA ALA A 79 -16.12 7.07 -8.71
C ALA A 79 -14.67 7.55 -8.95
N ARG A 80 -14.31 8.74 -8.44
CA ARG A 80 -12.94 9.26 -8.47
C ARG A 80 -11.97 8.35 -7.70
N LEU A 81 -12.28 8.01 -6.44
CA LEU A 81 -11.44 7.10 -5.65
C LEU A 81 -11.28 5.74 -6.36
N SER A 82 -12.37 5.19 -6.92
CA SER A 82 -12.33 3.95 -7.69
C SER A 82 -11.36 4.04 -8.87
N GLY A 83 -11.35 5.17 -9.58
CA GLY A 83 -10.41 5.42 -10.69
C GLY A 83 -8.95 5.47 -10.22
N ILE A 84 -8.68 6.15 -9.11
CA ILE A 84 -7.33 6.24 -8.51
C ILE A 84 -6.85 4.84 -8.09
N LEU A 85 -7.68 4.11 -7.33
CA LEU A 85 -7.38 2.74 -6.89
C LEU A 85 -7.07 1.83 -8.09
N HIS A 86 -7.95 1.83 -9.09
CA HIS A 86 -7.79 0.99 -10.27
C HIS A 86 -6.48 1.32 -11.03
N SER A 87 -6.22 2.61 -11.27
CA SER A 87 -5.01 3.07 -11.97
C SER A 87 -3.72 2.62 -11.25
N HIS A 88 -3.59 2.95 -9.96
CA HIS A 88 -2.36 2.67 -9.22
C HIS A 88 -2.17 1.18 -8.91
N VAL A 89 -3.24 0.42 -8.68
CA VAL A 89 -3.15 -1.04 -8.56
C VAL A 89 -2.70 -1.68 -9.87
N THR A 90 -3.24 -1.22 -11.01
CA THR A 90 -2.84 -1.72 -12.33
C THR A 90 -1.37 -1.43 -12.58
N MET A 91 -0.92 -0.19 -12.34
CA MET A 91 0.48 0.21 -12.51
C MET A 91 1.42 -0.58 -11.59
N LEU A 92 1.05 -0.79 -10.32
CA LEU A 92 1.83 -1.59 -9.37
C LEU A 92 1.93 -3.05 -9.83
N ARG A 93 0.80 -3.67 -10.18
CA ARG A 93 0.76 -5.06 -10.64
C ARG A 93 1.63 -5.22 -11.88
N SER A 94 1.49 -4.35 -12.87
CA SER A 94 2.30 -4.38 -14.08
C SER A 94 3.78 -4.24 -13.74
N ALA A 95 4.15 -3.30 -12.87
CA ALA A 95 5.54 -3.08 -12.51
C ALA A 95 6.21 -4.31 -11.87
N LEU A 96 5.48 -5.06 -11.02
CA LEU A 96 5.99 -6.29 -10.41
C LEU A 96 5.97 -7.47 -11.39
N VAL A 97 4.85 -7.70 -12.09
CA VAL A 97 4.69 -8.86 -12.98
C VAL A 97 5.64 -8.80 -14.18
N GLU A 98 5.97 -7.60 -14.67
CA GLU A 98 6.91 -7.42 -15.78
C GLU A 98 8.34 -7.87 -15.44
N LEU A 99 8.71 -7.94 -14.16
CA LEU A 99 10.00 -8.50 -13.74
C LEU A 99 10.14 -10.00 -14.06
N ARG A 100 9.02 -10.72 -14.30
CA ARG A 100 9.05 -12.12 -14.75
C ARG A 100 9.42 -12.30 -16.22
N ARG A 101 9.03 -11.36 -17.09
CA ARG A 101 9.14 -11.51 -18.55
C ARG A 101 10.57 -11.68 -19.07
N PRO A 102 11.58 -10.96 -18.54
CA PRO A 102 12.98 -11.20 -18.87
C PRO A 102 13.63 -12.33 -18.05
N GLY A 103 12.87 -13.06 -17.22
CA GLY A 103 13.42 -14.05 -16.28
C GLY A 103 14.23 -13.43 -15.13
N LEU A 104 14.09 -12.12 -14.89
CA LEU A 104 14.83 -11.44 -13.82
C LEU A 104 14.36 -11.91 -12.44
N VAL A 105 13.06 -12.15 -12.26
CA VAL A 105 12.48 -12.69 -11.02
C VAL A 105 11.70 -13.95 -11.34
N GLU A 106 12.01 -15.05 -10.65
CA GLU A 106 11.42 -16.37 -10.91
C GLU A 106 9.92 -16.38 -10.59
N GLU A 107 9.59 -15.89 -9.39
CA GLU A 107 8.23 -15.92 -8.85
C GLU A 107 7.74 -14.54 -8.48
N VAL A 108 6.64 -14.11 -9.09
CA VAL A 108 5.92 -12.89 -8.69
C VAL A 108 4.45 -13.23 -8.50
N ASP A 109 3.97 -12.98 -7.29
CA ASP A 109 2.56 -13.09 -6.91
C ASP A 109 2.05 -11.73 -6.40
N VAL A 110 0.96 -11.26 -6.99
CA VAL A 110 0.31 -10.00 -6.60
C VAL A 110 -1.16 -10.29 -6.40
N GLN A 111 -1.64 -10.09 -5.18
CA GLN A 111 -3.03 -10.33 -4.79
C GLN A 111 -3.64 -9.04 -4.24
N VAL A 112 -4.87 -8.75 -4.66
CA VAL A 112 -5.64 -7.61 -4.18
C VAL A 112 -6.93 -8.12 -3.57
N ARG A 113 -7.24 -7.65 -2.36
CA ARG A 113 -8.53 -7.88 -1.72
C ARG A 113 -9.08 -6.56 -1.20
N LEU A 114 -10.41 -6.49 -1.18
CA LEU A 114 -11.15 -5.29 -0.81
C LEU A 114 -11.76 -5.45 0.58
N VAL A 115 -11.58 -4.46 1.44
CA VAL A 115 -12.26 -4.34 2.72
C VAL A 115 -13.51 -3.45 2.61
N PRO A 116 -14.57 -3.70 3.40
CA PRO A 116 -15.82 -2.95 3.29
C PRO A 116 -15.80 -1.57 3.96
N PHE A 117 -14.67 -1.15 4.55
CA PHE A 117 -14.54 0.08 5.35
C PHE A 117 -13.37 0.96 4.89
N ALA A 118 -13.39 2.24 5.27
CA ALA A 118 -12.26 3.16 5.12
C ALA A 118 -11.08 2.78 6.04
N PRO A 119 -9.87 2.53 5.50
CA PRO A 119 -8.67 2.41 6.31
C PRO A 119 -8.43 3.68 7.13
N GLN A 120 -8.30 3.53 8.46
CA GLN A 120 -7.95 4.63 9.38
C GLN A 120 -6.44 4.79 9.55
N VAL A 121 -5.69 3.76 9.16
CA VAL A 121 -4.23 3.74 9.15
C VAL A 121 -3.73 3.23 7.80
N LYS A 122 -2.56 3.72 7.42
CA LYS A 122 -1.72 3.17 6.37
C LYS A 122 -0.70 2.25 7.02
N LEU A 123 -0.59 1.02 6.54
CA LEU A 123 0.29 0.00 7.07
C LEU A 123 1.06 -0.65 5.93
N TYR A 124 2.39 -0.55 5.98
CA TYR A 124 3.29 -1.32 5.12
C TYR A 124 4.06 -2.31 5.99
N ILE A 125 3.86 -3.60 5.76
CA ILE A 125 4.63 -4.66 6.40
C ILE A 125 5.59 -5.21 5.35
N LEU A 126 6.88 -4.98 5.57
CA LEU A 126 7.96 -5.29 4.64
C LEU A 126 8.76 -6.47 5.17
N ASN A 127 8.86 -7.52 4.34
CA ASN A 127 9.59 -8.77 4.59
C ASN A 127 9.26 -9.43 5.94
N ASN A 128 8.06 -9.19 6.48
CA ASN A 128 7.64 -9.61 7.83
C ASN A 128 8.48 -9.06 9.01
N GLN A 129 9.41 -8.14 8.73
CA GLN A 129 10.41 -7.64 9.69
C GLN A 129 10.20 -6.17 10.05
N VAL A 130 9.71 -5.38 9.10
CA VAL A 130 9.52 -3.94 9.29
C VAL A 130 8.06 -3.58 9.09
N VAL A 131 7.54 -2.74 9.97
CA VAL A 131 6.22 -2.12 9.85
C VAL A 131 6.40 -0.61 9.76
N LEU A 132 5.81 -0.01 8.73
CA LEU A 132 5.62 1.43 8.65
C LEU A 132 4.13 1.73 8.82
N GLN A 133 3.79 2.47 9.88
CA GLN A 133 2.42 2.85 10.18
C GLN A 133 2.26 4.36 10.04
N GLY A 134 1.19 4.82 9.37
CA GLY A 134 0.77 6.22 9.39
C GLY A 134 -0.72 6.32 9.67
N PHE A 135 -1.16 7.41 10.29
CA PHE A 135 -2.58 7.69 10.48
C PHE A 135 -3.12 8.47 9.28
N TYR A 136 -4.33 8.14 8.84
CA TYR A 136 -5.08 9.00 7.93
C TYR A 136 -5.77 10.07 8.76
N ILE A 137 -5.10 11.21 8.97
CA ILE A 137 -5.67 12.37 9.65
C ILE A 137 -6.63 13.05 8.68
N PRO A 138 -7.95 13.08 8.94
CA PRO A 138 -8.92 13.69 8.04
C PRO A 138 -8.79 15.21 8.09
N GLU A 139 -8.62 15.83 6.93
CA GLU A 139 -8.56 17.28 6.77
C GLU A 139 -9.57 17.74 5.73
N LYS A 140 -10.15 18.92 5.92
CA LYS A 140 -11.02 19.52 4.89
C LYS A 140 -10.17 19.84 3.66
N GLY A 141 -10.65 19.37 2.50
CA GLY A 141 -9.99 19.54 1.22
C GLY A 141 -11.01 19.66 0.10
N THR A 142 -10.48 19.72 -1.12
CA THR A 142 -11.32 19.81 -2.32
C THR A 142 -10.86 18.77 -3.33
N ALA A 143 -11.73 17.85 -3.66
CA ALA A 143 -11.49 16.89 -4.72
C ALA A 143 -11.88 17.48 -6.08
N THR A 144 -10.92 17.52 -7.01
CA THR A 144 -11.22 17.78 -8.43
C THR A 144 -11.76 16.51 -9.08
N LEU A 145 -12.97 16.60 -9.62
CA LEU A 145 -13.67 15.56 -10.36
C LEU A 145 -13.17 15.47 -11.81
N ARG A 146 -13.58 14.41 -12.51
CA ARG A 146 -13.16 14.14 -13.89
C ARG A 146 -13.63 15.20 -14.90
N ASP A 147 -14.78 15.82 -14.64
CA ASP A 147 -15.35 16.91 -15.44
C ASP A 147 -14.76 18.29 -15.09
N GLY A 148 -13.78 18.35 -14.18
CA GLY A 148 -13.19 19.59 -13.67
C GLY A 148 -13.99 20.24 -12.54
N GLY A 149 -15.15 19.68 -12.17
CA GLY A 149 -15.91 20.09 -11.00
C GLY A 149 -15.12 19.91 -9.71
N LYS A 150 -15.48 20.68 -8.68
CA LYS A 150 -14.85 20.63 -7.36
C LYS A 150 -15.89 20.26 -6.31
N VAL A 151 -15.54 19.34 -5.41
CA VAL A 151 -16.39 18.91 -4.30
C VAL A 151 -15.58 18.98 -3.01
N GLU A 152 -16.18 19.49 -1.94
CA GLU A 152 -15.56 19.48 -0.62
C GLU A 152 -15.50 18.06 -0.07
N THR A 153 -14.34 17.66 0.42
CA THR A 153 -14.08 16.31 0.91
C THR A 153 -13.25 16.36 2.18
N PHE A 154 -13.39 15.33 3.02
CA PHE A 154 -12.39 15.00 4.01
C PHE A 154 -11.35 14.11 3.33
N ASP A 155 -10.25 14.71 2.90
CA ASP A 155 -9.12 13.96 2.37
C ASP A 155 -8.08 13.81 3.47
N ALA A 156 -7.39 12.68 3.47
CA ALA A 156 -6.19 12.50 4.25
C ALA A 156 -5.06 12.49 3.23
N TYR A 157 -4.63 13.69 2.80
CA TYR A 157 -3.62 13.89 1.75
C TYR A 157 -2.43 12.97 2.00
N GLY A 158 -2.36 11.87 1.22
CA GLY A 158 -1.40 10.79 1.44
C GLY A 158 0.03 11.17 1.05
N THR A 159 0.18 12.25 0.28
CA THR A 159 1.44 12.87 -0.17
C THR A 159 2.03 13.70 0.97
N GLY A 160 2.68 13.02 1.91
CA GLY A 160 3.26 13.64 3.12
C GLY A 160 2.96 12.87 4.40
N ALA A 161 2.14 11.81 4.32
CA ALA A 161 1.75 11.02 5.48
C ALA A 161 2.97 10.53 6.27
N THR A 162 3.09 11.05 7.50
CA THR A 162 4.06 10.65 8.50
C THR A 162 3.97 9.14 8.74
N LEU A 163 5.04 8.41 8.44
CA LEU A 163 5.17 7.00 8.81
C LEU A 163 6.04 6.87 10.06
N TYR A 164 5.64 5.97 10.95
CA TYR A 164 6.36 5.57 12.14
C TYR A 164 6.90 4.15 11.92
N PRO A 165 8.23 3.96 11.98
CA PRO A 165 8.85 2.67 11.75
C PRO A 165 8.89 1.82 13.03
N TYR A 166 8.58 0.54 12.90
CA TYR A 166 8.77 -0.50 13.91
C TYR A 166 9.50 -1.67 13.27
N ARG A 167 10.46 -2.25 13.99
CA ARG A 167 11.28 -3.37 13.50
C ARG A 167 11.19 -4.56 14.45
N ALA A 168 11.44 -5.75 13.91
CA ALA A 168 11.55 -6.99 14.65
C ALA A 168 12.94 -7.64 14.42
N SER A 169 14.00 -6.86 14.64
CA SER A 169 15.40 -7.32 14.57
C SER A 169 15.96 -7.68 15.95
N ALA A 170 17.17 -8.24 15.99
CA ALA A 170 17.82 -8.67 17.23
C ALA A 170 18.07 -7.52 18.23
N ASP A 171 18.21 -6.29 17.73
CA ASP A 171 18.42 -5.04 18.48
C ASP A 171 17.11 -4.28 18.76
N SER A 172 15.95 -4.78 18.29
CA SER A 172 14.65 -4.13 18.52
C SER A 172 14.14 -4.34 19.94
N THR A 173 13.43 -3.34 20.48
CA THR A 173 12.81 -3.48 21.80
C THR A 173 11.63 -4.47 21.77
N PRO A 174 11.25 -5.08 22.91
CA PRO A 174 10.08 -5.95 22.99
C PRO A 174 8.79 -5.30 22.47
N GLU A 175 8.62 -3.99 22.67
CA GLU A 175 7.47 -3.22 22.20
C GLU A 175 7.44 -3.12 20.66
N GLN A 176 8.59 -2.83 20.02
CA GLN A 176 8.68 -2.78 18.55
C GLN A 176 8.37 -4.15 17.93
N VAL A 177 8.94 -5.22 18.49
CA VAL A 177 8.64 -6.60 18.08
C VAL A 177 7.16 -6.91 18.28
N GLY A 178 6.57 -6.43 19.38
CA GLY A 178 5.14 -6.54 19.68
C GLY A 178 4.26 -5.88 18.63
N VAL A 179 4.60 -4.64 18.21
CA VAL A 179 3.86 -3.91 17.16
C VAL A 179 3.96 -4.64 15.82
N VAL A 180 5.15 -5.11 15.42
CA VAL A 180 5.31 -5.86 14.17
C VAL A 180 4.46 -7.14 14.19
N ARG A 181 4.46 -7.87 15.30
CA ARG A 181 3.64 -9.07 15.48
C ARG A 181 2.14 -8.78 15.42
N ALA A 182 1.69 -7.73 16.10
CA ALA A 182 0.29 -7.32 16.13
C ALA A 182 -0.19 -6.87 14.74
N ALA A 183 0.60 -6.07 14.03
CA ALA A 183 0.33 -5.63 12.66
C ALA A 183 0.18 -6.81 11.70
N ARG A 184 1.08 -7.80 11.75
CA ARG A 184 1.00 -9.02 10.94
C ARG A 184 -0.27 -9.83 11.26
N LYS A 185 -0.60 -9.98 12.54
CA LYS A 185 -1.82 -10.67 12.98
C LYS A 185 -3.07 -9.96 12.49
N PHE A 186 -3.12 -8.64 12.63
CA PHE A 186 -4.21 -7.81 12.14
C PHE A 186 -4.38 -7.93 10.61
N PHE A 187 -3.28 -7.82 9.86
CA PHE A 187 -3.31 -7.94 8.40
C PHE A 187 -3.87 -9.29 7.97
N ASN A 188 -3.33 -10.40 8.51
CA ASN A 188 -3.79 -11.74 8.16
C ASN A 188 -5.25 -11.98 8.53
N ALA A 189 -5.66 -11.60 9.75
CA ALA A 189 -7.04 -11.75 10.18
C ALA A 189 -8.00 -10.93 9.32
N THR A 190 -7.63 -9.71 8.92
CA THR A 190 -8.43 -8.89 8.01
C THR A 190 -8.50 -9.52 6.62
N TRP A 191 -7.36 -9.99 6.10
CA TRP A 191 -7.24 -10.65 4.81
C TRP A 191 -8.12 -11.89 4.69
N ASP A 192 -8.14 -12.72 5.72
CA ASP A 192 -8.85 -14.00 5.71
C ASP A 192 -10.34 -13.85 6.03
N ASN A 193 -10.70 -12.96 6.96
CA ASN A 193 -12.07 -12.90 7.51
C ASN A 193 -12.93 -11.76 6.97
N LEU A 194 -12.33 -10.63 6.55
CA LEU A 194 -13.07 -9.41 6.21
C LEU A 194 -12.91 -9.01 4.75
N ALA A 195 -11.84 -9.45 4.08
CA ALA A 195 -11.50 -8.99 2.75
C ALA A 195 -12.07 -9.90 1.66
N THR A 196 -12.69 -9.30 0.65
CA THR A 196 -13.22 -10.00 -0.52
C THR A 196 -12.21 -9.96 -1.66
N ARG A 197 -12.13 -11.03 -2.45
CA ARG A 197 -11.27 -11.03 -3.66
C ARG A 197 -11.85 -10.06 -4.68
N THR A 198 -11.00 -9.29 -5.35
CA THR A 198 -11.42 -8.65 -6.60
C THR A 198 -11.76 -9.75 -7.60
N GLY A 199 -12.81 -9.55 -8.42
CA GLY A 199 -13.11 -10.45 -9.53
C GLY A 199 -11.90 -10.62 -10.47
N PRO A 200 -11.94 -11.64 -11.35
CA PRO A 200 -10.88 -11.88 -12.34
C PRO A 200 -10.62 -10.66 -13.22
#